data_AF-A0A645F767-F1
#
_entry.id   AF-A0A645F767-F1
#
_cell.length_a   1.000
_cell.length_b   1.000
_cell.length_c   1.000
_cell.angle_alpha   90.00
_cell.angle_beta   90.00
_cell.angle_gamma   90.00
#
_symmetry.space_group_name_H-M   'P 1'
#
loop_
_entity.id
_entity.type
_entity.pdbx_description
1 polymer ?
#
loop_
_entity_poly.entity_id
_entity_poly.type
_entity_poly.pdbx_seq_one_letter_code
_entity_poly.pdbx_strand_id
1 'polypeptide(L)'
;MLVSDGTINEAAGQHRLSRRNNPRTGLGMIEPGHYIVIVVDGRQPDYSVGMLLDEFAQLFVDHGCTVAYNLDGGVSACMVFMGEQLNRHGNKRVGTYEDSYQRRIPDGLVWGYSEMVPDSDDPIYNTGTSEVPTP
;
A
#
# COMPACT_ATOMS: atom_id res chain seq x y z
N MET A 1 3.82 -3.71 -12.60
CA MET A 1 4.97 -2.80 -12.38
C MET A 1 4.59 -1.43 -12.90
N LEU A 2 4.91 -0.37 -12.18
CA LEU A 2 4.62 1.03 -12.54
C LEU A 2 5.85 1.70 -13.13
N VAL A 3 7.00 1.54 -12.48
CA VAL A 3 8.28 2.17 -12.85
C VAL A 3 9.36 1.11 -12.95
N SER A 4 10.19 1.19 -13.98
CA SER A 4 11.40 0.39 -14.20
C SER A 4 12.53 1.33 -14.62
N ASP A 5 13.70 1.19 -14.00
CA ASP A 5 14.88 1.98 -14.31
C ASP A 5 14.61 3.50 -14.30
N GLY A 6 13.77 3.96 -13.37
CA GLY A 6 13.35 5.37 -13.23
C GLY A 6 12.38 5.87 -14.30
N THR A 7 11.87 4.99 -15.16
CA THR A 7 10.94 5.34 -16.25
C THR A 7 9.60 4.65 -16.07
N ILE A 8 8.51 5.32 -16.48
CA ILE A 8 7.16 4.73 -16.44
C ILE A 8 7.11 3.55 -17.40
N ASN A 9 6.60 2.42 -16.91
CA ASN A 9 6.38 1.24 -17.72
C ASN A 9 5.13 1.42 -18.60
N GLU A 10 5.29 1.41 -19.92
CA GLU A 10 4.19 1.58 -20.88
C GLU A 10 3.03 0.57 -20.71
N ALA A 11 3.33 -0.64 -20.24
CA ALA A 11 2.30 -1.66 -19.96
C ALA A 11 1.36 -1.24 -18.82
N ALA A 12 1.78 -0.33 -17.94
CA ALA A 12 0.90 0.25 -16.93
C ALA A 12 -0.25 1.01 -17.61
N GLY A 13 0.01 1.83 -18.63
CA GLY A 13 -1.03 2.60 -19.33
C GLY A 13 -2.04 1.74 -20.10
N GLN A 14 -1.64 0.54 -20.52
CA GLN A 14 -2.51 -0.40 -21.23
C GLN A 14 -3.42 -1.21 -20.29
N HIS A 15 -3.15 -1.19 -18.98
CA HIS A 15 -3.88 -1.98 -18.01
C HIS A 15 -5.30 -1.46 -17.80
N ARG A 16 -6.27 -2.37 -17.56
CA ARG A 16 -7.68 -2.00 -17.33
C ARG A 16 -7.89 -1.01 -16.19
N LEU A 17 -6.98 -1.00 -15.21
CA LEU A 17 -7.05 -0.11 -14.05
C LEU A 17 -6.68 1.34 -14.38
N SER A 18 -6.10 1.61 -15.54
CA SER A 18 -5.60 2.94 -15.93
C SER A 18 -6.72 3.87 -16.40
N ARG A 19 -7.91 3.33 -16.67
CA ARG A 19 -9.04 4.06 -17.26
C ARG A 19 -9.88 4.87 -16.27
N ARG A 20 -9.62 4.77 -14.96
CA ARG A 20 -10.43 5.43 -13.92
C ARG A 20 -9.60 5.81 -12.71
N ASN A 21 -9.94 6.95 -12.12
CA ASN A 21 -9.48 7.34 -10.81
C ASN A 21 -9.96 6.32 -9.78
N ASN A 22 -9.03 5.85 -8.96
CA ASN A 22 -9.31 4.94 -7.87
C ASN A 22 -8.44 5.30 -6.68
N PRO A 23 -8.85 4.92 -5.45
CA PRO A 23 -7.90 4.81 -4.35
C PRO A 23 -6.77 3.85 -4.74
N ARG A 24 -5.53 4.19 -4.43
CA ARG A 24 -4.33 3.44 -4.82
C ARG A 24 -3.47 3.13 -3.61
N THR A 25 -2.72 2.05 -3.73
CA THR A 25 -1.62 1.71 -2.83
C THR A 25 -0.44 1.35 -3.71
N GLY A 26 0.75 1.82 -3.39
CA GLY A 26 1.95 1.48 -4.13
C GLY A 26 3.19 1.56 -3.29
N LEU A 27 4.20 0.80 -3.70
CA LEU A 27 5.52 0.75 -3.10
C LEU A 27 6.55 1.10 -4.16
N GLY A 28 7.41 2.07 -3.86
CA GLY A 28 8.53 2.48 -4.69
C GLY A 28 9.84 2.35 -3.94
N MET A 29 10.92 2.09 -4.67
CA MET A 29 12.30 2.11 -4.17
C MET A 29 13.04 3.26 -4.83
N ILE A 30 13.59 4.16 -4.04
CA ILE A 30 14.45 5.25 -4.51
C ILE A 30 15.84 4.68 -4.77
N GLU A 31 16.43 4.08 -3.74
CA GLU A 31 17.71 3.36 -3.76
C GLU A 31 17.63 2.15 -2.81
N PRO A 32 18.57 1.19 -2.87
CA PRO A 32 18.53 0.02 -1.98
C PRO A 32 18.40 0.40 -0.50
N GLY A 33 17.35 -0.10 0.17
CA GLY A 33 17.06 0.23 1.57
C GLY A 33 16.22 1.49 1.79
N HIS A 34 15.97 2.29 0.76
CA HIS A 34 15.16 3.51 0.84
C HIS A 34 13.88 3.37 0.00
N TYR A 35 12.77 3.18 0.69
CA TYR A 35 11.47 2.94 0.09
C TYR A 35 10.48 4.05 0.42
N ILE A 36 9.55 4.28 -0.50
CA ILE A 36 8.37 5.10 -0.29
C ILE A 36 7.11 4.26 -0.50
N VAL A 37 6.15 4.42 0.40
CA VAL A 37 4.82 3.81 0.28
C VAL A 37 3.81 4.91 0.17
N ILE A 38 2.99 4.86 -0.88
CA ILE A 38 1.99 5.89 -1.15
C ILE A 38 0.61 5.24 -1.10
N VAL A 39 -0.26 5.79 -0.26
CA VAL A 39 -1.69 5.49 -0.22
C VAL A 39 -2.45 6.72 -0.68
N VAL A 40 -3.35 6.52 -1.64
CA VAL A 40 -4.17 7.57 -2.24
C VAL A 40 -5.62 7.25 -1.91
N ASP A 41 -6.29 8.16 -1.19
CA ASP A 41 -7.74 8.08 -0.98
C ASP A 41 -8.49 8.29 -2.29
N GLY A 42 -9.75 7.87 -2.38
CA GLY A 42 -10.54 8.10 -3.60
C GLY A 42 -12.03 7.85 -3.42
N ARG A 43 -12.78 8.11 -4.50
CA ARG A 43 -14.26 7.95 -4.55
C ARG A 43 -15.01 8.82 -3.54
N GLN A 44 -14.45 9.99 -3.22
CA GLN A 44 -15.01 10.98 -2.29
C GLN A 44 -15.07 12.33 -3.01
N PRO A 45 -16.21 12.71 -3.64
CA PRO A 45 -16.32 13.88 -4.52
C PRO A 45 -15.76 15.18 -3.94
N ASP A 46 -15.98 15.43 -2.65
CA ASP A 46 -15.60 16.69 -1.99
C ASP A 46 -14.24 16.62 -1.26
N TYR A 47 -13.49 15.51 -1.38
CA TYR A 47 -12.24 15.30 -0.64
C TYR A 47 -11.14 14.66 -1.48
N SER A 48 -11.39 13.48 -2.06
CA SER A 48 -10.45 12.84 -2.98
C SER A 48 -11.17 11.99 -4.02
N VAL A 49 -10.91 12.30 -5.30
CA VAL A 49 -11.41 11.50 -6.42
C VAL A 49 -10.53 10.28 -6.71
N GLY A 50 -9.32 10.21 -6.15
CA GLY A 50 -8.30 9.20 -6.45
C GLY A 50 -7.46 9.53 -7.68
N MET A 51 -6.60 8.60 -8.10
CA MET A 51 -5.66 8.83 -9.21
C MET A 51 -5.81 7.81 -10.34
N LEU A 52 -5.55 8.27 -11.57
CA LEU A 52 -5.27 7.39 -12.71
C LEU A 52 -3.98 6.61 -12.44
N LEU A 53 -3.83 5.46 -13.09
CA LEU A 53 -2.64 4.62 -12.87
C LEU A 53 -1.37 5.30 -13.39
N ASP A 54 -1.48 6.06 -14.47
CA ASP A 54 -0.34 6.75 -15.09
C ASP A 54 0.11 7.96 -14.26
N GLU A 55 -0.85 8.74 -13.72
CA GLU A 55 -0.57 9.80 -12.73
C GLU A 55 0.11 9.22 -11.49
N PHE A 56 -0.34 8.04 -11.04
CA PHE A 56 0.24 7.36 -9.89
C PHE A 56 1.65 6.84 -10.17
N ALA A 57 1.92 6.34 -11.38
CA ALA A 57 3.26 5.97 -11.81
C ALA A 57 4.19 7.19 -11.89
N GLN A 58 3.71 8.30 -12.45
CA GLN A 58 4.44 9.56 -12.52
C GLN A 58 4.81 10.07 -11.13
N LEU A 59 3.91 9.96 -10.15
CA LEU A 59 4.20 10.35 -8.77
C LEU A 59 5.42 9.61 -8.18
N PHE A 60 5.60 8.32 -8.49
CA PHE A 60 6.80 7.59 -8.07
C PHE A 60 8.07 8.08 -8.77
N VAL A 61 7.99 8.41 -10.07
CA VAL A 61 9.11 9.01 -10.81
C VAL A 61 9.49 10.37 -10.23
N ASP A 62 8.49 11.20 -9.91
CA ASP A 62 8.69 12.53 -9.31
C ASP A 62 9.35 12.43 -7.93
N HIS A 63 9.09 11.36 -7.18
CA HIS A 63 9.77 11.03 -5.92
C HIS A 63 11.11 10.30 -6.09
N GLY A 64 11.60 10.14 -7.33
CA GLY A 64 12.92 9.57 -7.62
C GLY A 64 13.00 8.05 -7.52
N CYS A 65 11.87 7.34 -7.59
CA CYS A 65 11.87 5.88 -7.56
C CYS A 65 12.49 5.29 -8.82
N THR A 66 13.45 4.38 -8.64
CA THR A 66 14.03 3.56 -9.72
C THR A 66 13.12 2.40 -10.09
N VAL A 67 12.38 1.86 -9.12
CA VAL A 67 11.40 0.78 -9.32
C VAL A 67 10.15 1.09 -8.51
N ALA A 68 8.96 0.83 -9.07
CA ALA A 68 7.71 0.95 -8.32
C ALA A 68 6.65 -0.07 -8.75
N TYR A 69 5.81 -0.48 -7.80
CA TYR A 69 4.73 -1.44 -8.00
C TYR A 69 3.40 -0.89 -7.46
N ASN A 70 2.33 -1.15 -8.21
CA ASN A 70 0.97 -0.98 -7.72
C ASN A 70 0.59 -2.20 -6.87
N LEU A 71 0.02 -1.94 -5.70
CA LEU A 71 -0.56 -2.94 -4.80
C LEU A 71 -2.10 -2.91 -4.88
N ASP A 72 -2.76 -3.76 -4.09
CA ASP A 72 -4.23 -3.72 -4.04
C ASP A 72 -4.72 -2.36 -3.53
N GLY A 73 -5.73 -1.82 -4.22
CA GLY A 73 -6.26 -0.48 -4.00
C GLY A 73 -7.76 -0.50 -3.75
N GLY A 74 -8.47 0.55 -4.17
CA GLY A 74 -9.90 0.64 -3.95
C GLY A 74 -10.24 0.66 -2.45
N VAL A 75 -11.22 -0.14 -2.02
CA VAL A 75 -11.63 -0.19 -0.59
C VAL A 75 -10.60 -0.92 0.28
N SER A 76 -9.54 -1.48 -0.32
CA SER A 76 -8.43 -2.09 0.42
C SER A 76 -7.35 -1.09 0.84
N ALA A 77 -7.30 0.07 0.17
CA ALA A 77 -6.20 1.02 0.30
C ALA A 77 -6.18 1.61 1.71
N CYS A 78 -5.22 1.18 2.52
CA CYS A 78 -5.19 1.49 3.94
C CYS A 78 -3.78 1.79 4.41
N MET A 79 -3.63 2.88 5.17
CA MET A 79 -2.43 3.15 5.95
C MET A 79 -2.80 3.14 7.43
N VAL A 80 -2.15 2.27 8.19
CA VAL A 80 -2.26 2.25 9.65
C VAL A 80 -0.92 2.65 10.24
N PHE A 81 -0.93 3.60 11.16
CA PHE A 81 0.23 4.02 11.89
C PHE A 81 -0.09 4.01 13.38
N MET A 82 0.72 3.28 14.16
CA MET A 82 0.53 3.15 15.62
C MET A 82 -0.89 2.73 16.04
N GLY A 83 -1.51 1.84 15.27
CA GLY A 83 -2.87 1.33 15.54
C GLY A 83 -3.99 2.21 15.00
N GLU A 84 -3.68 3.39 14.43
CA GLU A 84 -4.66 4.32 13.88
C GLU A 84 -4.67 4.29 12.37
N GLN A 85 -5.86 4.24 11.77
CA GLN A 85 -6.00 4.39 10.33
C GLN A 85 -5.85 5.87 9.95
N LEU A 86 -4.87 6.18 9.10
CA LEU A 86 -4.57 7.56 8.72
C LEU A 86 -5.41 8.07 7.54
N ASN A 87 -5.80 7.16 6.64
CA ASN A 87 -6.48 7.53 5.40
C ASN A 87 -8.01 7.32 5.52
N ARG A 88 -8.81 7.90 4.63
CA ARG A 88 -10.28 7.84 4.70
C ARG A 88 -10.89 7.04 3.57
N HIS A 89 -11.76 6.09 3.91
CA HIS A 89 -12.58 5.38 2.93
C HIS A 89 -13.87 6.14 2.59
N GLY A 90 -14.20 6.25 1.30
CA GLY A 90 -15.47 6.84 0.83
C GLY A 90 -16.73 6.01 1.09
N ASN A 91 -16.63 4.89 1.82
CA ASN A 91 -17.74 3.96 2.02
C ASN A 91 -18.52 4.31 3.30
N LYS A 92 -19.63 5.03 3.15
CA LYS A 92 -20.64 5.23 4.21
C LYS A 92 -21.43 3.93 4.42
N ARG A 93 -20.82 2.88 4.98
CA ARG A 93 -21.55 1.66 5.37
C ARG A 93 -22.22 1.79 6.74
N VAL A 94 -21.70 2.69 7.56
CA VAL A 94 -22.28 3.10 8.84
C VAL A 94 -22.68 4.56 8.66
N GLY A 95 -23.91 4.93 9.02
CA GLY A 95 -24.55 6.19 8.65
C GLY A 95 -23.99 7.46 9.29
N THR A 96 -22.69 7.52 9.58
CA THR A 96 -21.99 8.67 10.18
C THR A 96 -20.87 9.15 9.24
N TYR A 97 -20.54 10.43 9.28
CA TYR A 97 -19.43 11.00 8.50
C TYR A 97 -18.06 10.54 9.01
N GLU A 98 -17.99 9.95 10.20
CA GLU A 98 -16.74 9.61 10.90
C GLU A 98 -16.32 8.13 10.78
N ASP A 99 -17.19 7.23 10.31
CA ASP A 99 -16.84 5.81 10.16
C ASP A 99 -16.17 5.52 8.81
N SER A 100 -14.84 5.70 8.78
CA SER A 100 -14.00 5.04 7.77
C SER A 100 -14.03 3.53 7.98
N TYR A 101 -14.67 2.79 7.07
CA TYR A 101 -14.65 1.33 7.09
C TYR A 101 -13.54 0.77 6.20
N GLN A 102 -12.53 0.16 6.83
CA GLN A 102 -11.58 -0.71 6.14
C GLN A 102 -12.18 -2.11 5.94
N ARG A 103 -12.18 -2.61 4.70
CA ARG A 103 -12.62 -3.98 4.43
C ARG A 103 -11.64 -5.01 5.00
N ARG A 104 -12.12 -6.23 5.22
CA ARG A 104 -11.23 -7.38 5.46
C ARG A 104 -10.34 -7.61 4.23
N ILE A 105 -9.05 -7.77 4.47
CA ILE A 105 -8.02 -8.07 3.48
C ILE A 105 -7.30 -9.36 3.89
N PRO A 106 -6.85 -10.19 2.93
CA PRO A 106 -6.19 -11.46 3.24
C PRO A 106 -4.73 -11.28 3.68
N ASP A 107 -4.09 -10.20 3.27
CA ASP A 107 -2.68 -9.90 3.48
C ASP A 107 -2.46 -8.39 3.65
N GLY A 108 -1.28 -8.02 4.17
CA GLY A 108 -0.87 -6.64 4.36
C GLY A 108 0.65 -6.54 4.44
N LEU A 109 1.18 -5.38 4.06
CA LEU A 109 2.59 -5.06 4.24
C LEU A 109 2.73 -4.24 5.52
N VAL A 110 3.52 -4.75 6.48
CA VAL A 110 3.71 -4.15 7.80
C VAL A 110 5.20 -3.99 8.04
N TRP A 111 5.60 -2.81 8.52
CA TRP A 111 6.96 -2.54 8.96
C TRP A 111 6.89 -1.95 10.36
N GLY A 112 7.81 -2.39 11.20
CA GLY A 112 7.87 -1.95 12.57
C GLY A 112 9.01 -2.65 13.27
N TYR A 113 9.39 -2.07 14.40
CA TYR A 113 10.29 -2.73 15.34
C TYR A 113 9.45 -3.46 16.40
N SER A 114 9.86 -4.65 16.76
CA SER A 114 9.30 -5.39 17.88
C SER A 114 10.41 -6.23 18.48
N GLU A 115 10.53 -6.22 19.80
CA GLU A 115 11.43 -7.12 20.54
C GLU A 115 11.05 -8.62 20.35
N MET A 116 9.88 -8.90 19.76
CA MET A 116 9.42 -10.26 19.43
C MET A 116 9.73 -10.67 17.98
N VAL A 117 10.31 -9.81 17.15
CA VAL A 117 10.76 -10.19 15.79
C VAL A 117 12.16 -10.79 15.92
N PRO A 118 12.39 -12.03 15.42
CA PRO A 118 13.70 -12.67 15.51
C PRO A 118 14.79 -11.86 14.79
N ASP A 119 15.99 -11.78 15.37
CA ASP A 119 17.17 -11.15 14.77
C ASP A 119 17.77 -12.03 13.65
N SER A 120 18.73 -11.53 12.87
CA SER A 120 19.34 -12.27 11.76
C SER A 120 20.06 -13.55 12.19
N ASP A 121 20.50 -13.58 13.44
CA ASP A 121 21.18 -14.72 14.05
C ASP A 121 20.21 -15.67 14.77
N ASP A 122 18.92 -15.29 14.87
CA ASP A 122 17.93 -16.17 15.46
C ASP A 122 17.61 -17.33 14.51
N PRO A 123 17.61 -18.56 15.03
CA PRO A 123 17.33 -19.70 14.20
C PRO A 123 15.88 -19.63 13.69
N ILE A 124 15.69 -19.96 12.40
CA ILE A 124 14.41 -19.88 11.69
C ILE A 124 13.44 -20.92 12.26
N TYR A 125 12.78 -20.60 13.37
CA TYR A 125 11.84 -21.49 14.05
C TYR A 125 10.41 -20.91 14.14
N ASN A 126 10.19 -19.65 13.77
CA ASN A 126 8.87 -19.04 13.87
C ASN A 126 8.01 -19.32 12.62
N THR A 127 7.12 -20.31 12.72
CA THR A 127 6.11 -20.64 11.69
C THR A 127 4.82 -19.81 11.80
N GLY A 128 4.77 -18.84 12.71
CA GLY A 128 3.57 -18.02 12.93
C GLY A 128 2.42 -18.77 13.64
N THR A 129 2.68 -19.97 14.14
CA THR A 129 1.81 -20.70 15.06
C THR A 129 2.38 -20.52 16.46
N SER A 130 1.56 -20.13 17.44
CA SER A 130 1.97 -19.96 18.86
C SER A 130 2.43 -21.24 19.56
N GLU A 131 2.74 -22.29 18.79
CA GLU A 131 3.20 -23.58 19.26
C GLU A 131 4.73 -23.58 19.24
N VAL A 132 5.32 -23.66 20.42
CA VAL A 132 6.76 -23.90 20.59
C VAL A 132 7.02 -25.37 20.21
N PRO A 133 7.90 -25.68 19.25
CA PRO A 133 8.27 -27.07 19.00
C PRO A 133 9.01 -27.61 20.23
N THR A 134 8.44 -28.63 20.87
CA THR A 134 9.19 -29.45 21.83
C THR A 134 10.28 -30.25 21.11
N PRO A 135 11.47 -30.42 21.74
CA PRO A 135 12.58 -31.16 21.16
C PRO A 135 12.25 -32.63 20.88
#